data_AF-A0A4U9XSQ5-F1
#
_entry.id   AF-A0A4U9XSQ5-F1
#
_cell.length_a   1.000
_cell.length_b   1.000
_cell.length_c   1.000
_cell.angle_alpha   90.00
_cell.angle_beta   90.00
_cell.angle_gamma   90.00
#
_symmetry.space_group_name_H-M   'P 1'
#
loop_
_entity.id
_entity.type
_entity.pdbx_description
1 polymer ?
#
loop_
_entity_poly.entity_id
_entity_poly.type
_entity_poly.pdbx_seq_one_letter_code
_entity_poly.pdbx_strand_id
1 'polypeptide(L)'
;MVKGLQTSLDVNPKLFKDLGISYNQLDIFAQMGIASLRLDEAFTGYEEAMLTHNNLGITIELNMSRGQHYIDMVMDFGPNPTQLTGSHNFYPQAFTGLSFDYFLKTAKQYKAYNLKTAAFIDSPDGKIGPWPLSDRMVSTEIQRGMSLTAQVSLLKMCGQIDDMILSSSLLSEKDIKTVADAYKESLPTFPVTVQEELSALEKEILLENQHLYRGYKSDYMIRSSQSRVTYKDRSIEPFNTIPIKRGMITIGNNNAGQYKGELQIALQDRPNNGRQNVVAQLSPENDILLELLKLWQSFIFIEE
;
A
#
# COMPACT_ATOMS: atom_id res chain seq x y z
N MET A 1 -26.82 2.97 10.23
CA MET A 1 -25.45 3.10 10.80
C MET A 1 -25.03 1.74 11.34
N VAL A 2 -24.02 1.11 10.73
CA VAL A 2 -23.42 -0.15 11.24
C VAL A 2 -22.43 0.23 12.35
N LYS A 3 -22.53 -0.38 13.53
CA LYS A 3 -21.63 -0.08 14.66
C LYS A 3 -20.17 -0.31 14.24
N GLY A 4 -19.32 0.71 14.43
CA GLY A 4 -17.88 0.63 14.15
C GLY A 4 -17.44 1.10 12.77
N LEU A 5 -18.36 1.51 11.89
CA LEU A 5 -18.03 2.12 10.59
C LEU A 5 -18.34 3.61 10.59
N GLN A 6 -17.45 4.40 9.99
CA GLN A 6 -17.67 5.80 9.67
C GLN A 6 -18.11 5.93 8.21
N THR A 7 -19.09 6.78 7.95
CA THR A 7 -19.59 7.03 6.59
C THR A 7 -19.03 8.35 6.08
N SER A 8 -18.30 8.28 4.97
CA SER A 8 -17.90 9.44 4.17
C SER A 8 -18.87 9.58 3.00
N LEU A 9 -19.28 10.81 2.68
CA LEU A 9 -20.12 11.12 1.54
C LEU A 9 -19.33 11.98 0.56
N ASP A 10 -19.19 11.50 -0.67
CA ASP A 10 -18.61 12.26 -1.77
C ASP A 10 -19.66 13.20 -2.36
N VAL A 11 -19.37 14.50 -2.29
CA VAL A 11 -20.29 15.56 -2.70
C VAL A 11 -19.66 16.38 -3.82
N ASN A 12 -20.30 16.37 -4.99
CA ASN A 12 -19.99 17.32 -6.06
C ASN A 12 -20.78 18.62 -5.81
N PRO A 13 -20.24 19.82 -6.13
CA PRO A 13 -20.96 21.10 -6.03
C PRO A 13 -22.37 21.11 -6.64
N LYS A 14 -22.60 20.33 -7.70
CA LYS A 14 -23.94 20.15 -8.30
C LYS A 14 -24.95 19.56 -7.33
N LEU A 15 -24.54 18.66 -6.44
CA LEU A 15 -25.41 18.04 -5.43
C LEU A 15 -25.95 19.08 -4.45
N PHE A 16 -25.14 20.04 -4.00
CA PHE A 16 -25.59 21.13 -3.13
C PHE A 16 -26.69 21.95 -3.81
N LYS A 17 -26.52 22.24 -5.11
CA LYS A 17 -27.53 22.95 -5.91
C LYS A 17 -28.81 22.13 -6.06
N ASP A 18 -28.71 20.84 -6.37
CA ASP A 18 -29.86 19.95 -6.57
C ASP A 18 -30.65 19.70 -5.27
N LEU A 19 -29.95 19.69 -4.13
CA LEU A 19 -30.56 19.61 -2.80
C LEU A 19 -31.07 20.96 -2.28
N GLY A 20 -30.78 22.06 -2.97
CA GLY A 20 -31.15 23.41 -2.55
C GLY A 20 -30.50 23.84 -1.24
N ILE A 21 -29.36 23.26 -0.89
CA ILE A 21 -28.61 23.55 0.35
C ILE A 21 -27.33 24.33 0.02
N SER A 22 -27.00 25.29 0.87
CA SER A 22 -25.72 25.99 0.81
C SER A 22 -24.60 25.08 1.32
N TYR A 23 -23.37 25.30 0.85
CA TYR A 23 -22.21 24.50 1.24
C TYR A 23 -21.94 24.53 2.75
N ASN A 24 -22.37 25.59 3.44
CA ASN A 24 -22.25 25.74 4.89
C ASN A 24 -23.36 25.06 5.70
N GLN A 25 -24.36 24.46 5.07
CA GLN A 25 -25.47 23.79 5.76
C GLN A 25 -25.13 22.32 6.03
N LEU A 26 -24.18 22.09 6.93
CA LEU A 26 -23.70 20.74 7.25
C LEU A 26 -24.63 19.96 8.18
N ASP A 27 -25.61 20.61 8.80
CA ASP A 27 -26.55 20.02 9.77
C ASP A 27 -27.30 18.81 9.20
N ILE A 28 -27.67 18.86 7.91
CA ILE A 28 -28.39 17.77 7.25
C ILE A 28 -27.53 16.49 7.20
N PHE A 29 -26.24 16.62 6.94
CA PHE A 29 -25.32 15.49 6.88
C PHE A 29 -25.05 14.94 8.28
N ALA A 30 -24.95 15.81 9.29
CA ALA A 30 -24.82 15.40 10.69
C ALA A 30 -26.04 14.60 11.15
N GLN A 31 -27.26 15.04 10.81
CA GLN A 31 -28.50 14.32 11.12
C GLN A 31 -28.57 12.94 10.44
N MET A 32 -27.97 12.80 9.25
CA MET A 32 -27.85 11.51 8.56
C MET A 32 -26.78 10.59 9.18
N GLY A 33 -25.95 11.09 10.10
CA GLY A 33 -24.84 10.36 10.72
C GLY A 33 -23.59 10.29 9.84
N ILE A 34 -23.44 11.21 8.88
CA ILE A 34 -22.23 11.32 8.05
C ILE A 34 -21.08 11.83 8.91
N ALA A 35 -19.94 11.15 8.85
CA ALA A 35 -18.73 11.48 9.61
C ALA A 35 -17.76 12.36 8.81
N SER A 36 -17.74 12.22 7.48
CA SER A 36 -16.85 12.96 6.59
C SER A 36 -17.58 13.39 5.32
N LEU A 37 -17.25 14.58 4.82
CA LEU A 37 -17.69 15.09 3.53
C LEU A 37 -16.48 15.27 2.63
N ARG A 38 -16.45 14.51 1.53
CA ARG A 38 -15.40 14.59 0.52
C ARG A 38 -15.78 15.61 -0.55
N LEU A 39 -14.91 16.61 -0.72
CA LEU A 39 -15.05 17.67 -1.71
C LEU A 39 -14.26 17.28 -2.96
N ASP A 40 -14.95 16.75 -3.97
CA ASP A 40 -14.28 16.27 -5.20
C ASP A 40 -13.74 17.44 -6.06
N GLU A 41 -14.42 18.57 -6.03
CA GLU A 41 -14.01 19.81 -6.69
C GLU A 41 -13.53 20.85 -5.67
N ALA A 42 -12.45 21.55 -6.03
CA ALA A 42 -11.93 22.66 -5.23
C ALA A 42 -12.79 23.92 -5.37
N PHE A 43 -12.89 24.66 -4.29
CA PHE A 43 -13.39 26.03 -4.22
C PHE A 43 -12.21 27.01 -4.21
N THR A 44 -12.23 28.01 -3.32
CA THR A 44 -11.21 29.06 -3.26
C THR A 44 -10.16 28.84 -2.16
N GLY A 45 -10.25 27.73 -1.42
CA GLY A 45 -9.44 27.44 -0.24
C GLY A 45 -10.07 27.98 1.05
N TYR A 46 -10.73 29.14 0.96
CA TYR A 46 -11.41 29.76 2.09
C TYR A 46 -12.65 28.97 2.53
N GLU A 47 -13.49 28.53 1.59
CA GLU A 47 -14.70 27.77 1.92
C GLU A 47 -14.35 26.46 2.65
N GLU A 48 -13.36 25.73 2.13
CA GLU A 48 -12.85 24.50 2.72
C GLU A 48 -12.34 24.75 4.13
N ALA A 49 -11.53 25.80 4.32
CA ALA A 49 -11.03 26.16 5.64
C ALA A 49 -12.17 26.47 6.61
N MET A 50 -13.18 27.23 6.20
CA MET A 50 -14.31 27.57 7.06
C MET A 50 -15.18 26.36 7.40
N LEU A 51 -15.35 25.41 6.47
CA LEU A 51 -16.10 24.18 6.71
C LEU A 51 -15.46 23.33 7.82
N THR A 52 -14.13 23.34 7.95
CA THR A 52 -13.43 22.59 9.00
C THR A 52 -13.69 23.11 10.42
N HIS A 53 -14.21 24.33 10.57
CA HIS A 53 -14.56 24.92 11.87
C HIS A 53 -16.00 24.60 12.32
N ASN A 54 -16.69 23.68 11.64
CA ASN A 54 -18.02 23.25 12.05
C ASN A 54 -18.01 22.62 13.46
N ASN A 55 -19.07 22.85 14.22
CA ASN A 55 -19.27 22.32 15.57
C ASN A 55 -20.00 20.96 15.59
N LEU A 56 -20.14 20.31 14.42
CA LEU A 56 -20.87 19.06 14.25
C LEU A 56 -19.95 17.83 14.28
N GLY A 57 -18.63 18.05 14.27
CA GLY A 57 -17.63 16.97 14.22
C GLY A 57 -17.48 16.35 12.84
N ILE A 58 -17.99 16.99 11.78
CA ILE A 58 -17.84 16.51 10.40
C ILE A 58 -16.42 16.83 9.93
N THR A 59 -15.71 15.81 9.47
CA THR A 59 -14.41 15.96 8.82
C THR A 59 -14.60 16.39 7.37
N ILE A 60 -13.77 17.31 6.90
CA ILE A 60 -13.73 17.74 5.50
C ILE A 60 -12.56 17.02 4.82
N GLU A 61 -12.87 16.26 3.78
CA GLU A 61 -11.90 15.47 3.02
C GLU A 61 -11.66 16.10 1.66
N LEU A 62 -10.41 16.42 1.34
CA LEU A 62 -10.01 17.06 0.10
C LEU A 62 -9.49 16.07 -0.93
N ASN A 63 -9.73 16.34 -2.21
CA ASN A 63 -9.09 15.59 -3.29
C ASN A 63 -7.59 15.92 -3.40
N MET A 64 -6.74 15.00 -2.94
CA MET A 64 -5.28 15.19 -2.95
C MET A 64 -4.62 14.86 -4.30
N SER A 65 -5.33 14.20 -5.23
CA SER A 65 -4.77 13.80 -6.53
C SER A 65 -4.38 14.99 -7.43
N ARG A 66 -4.80 16.21 -7.11
CA ARG A 66 -4.52 17.42 -7.91
C ARG A 66 -3.06 17.87 -7.89
N GLY A 67 -2.32 17.62 -6.80
CA GLY A 67 -0.87 17.88 -6.71
C GLY A 67 -0.38 19.33 -6.89
N GLN A 68 -1.29 20.30 -6.97
CA GLN A 68 -1.00 21.72 -7.02
C GLN A 68 -0.82 22.28 -5.59
N HIS A 69 -0.62 23.59 -5.47
CA HIS A 69 -0.59 24.33 -4.19
C HIS A 69 -1.97 24.45 -3.52
N TYR A 70 -2.89 23.52 -3.79
CA TYR A 70 -4.26 23.59 -3.33
C TYR A 70 -4.35 23.48 -1.81
N ILE A 71 -3.65 22.51 -1.21
CA ILE A 71 -3.61 22.38 0.24
C ILE A 71 -2.96 23.61 0.88
N ASP A 72 -1.88 24.14 0.31
CA ASP A 72 -1.22 25.36 0.82
C ASP A 72 -2.21 26.53 0.87
N MET A 73 -3.00 26.72 -0.20
CA MET A 73 -4.05 27.75 -0.27
C MET A 73 -5.14 27.56 0.80
N VAL A 74 -5.58 26.33 1.06
CA VAL A 74 -6.53 26.04 2.15
C VAL A 74 -5.89 26.39 3.50
N MET A 75 -4.63 25.98 3.70
CA MET A 75 -3.89 26.19 4.95
C MET A 75 -3.64 27.69 5.25
N ASP A 76 -3.44 28.52 4.22
CA ASP A 76 -3.28 29.98 4.35
C ASP A 76 -4.48 30.66 5.02
N PHE A 77 -5.68 30.08 4.91
CA PHE A 77 -6.90 30.58 5.54
C PHE A 77 -7.14 30.04 6.96
N GLY A 78 -6.20 29.27 7.52
CA GLY A 78 -6.27 28.78 8.90
C GLY A 78 -7.41 27.78 9.16
N PRO A 79 -7.45 26.62 8.45
CA PRO A 79 -8.41 25.56 8.72
C PRO A 79 -8.16 24.95 10.10
N ASN A 80 -9.16 24.25 10.64
CA ASN A 80 -8.95 23.33 11.74
C ASN A 80 -8.38 22.00 11.22
N PRO A 81 -7.09 21.70 11.44
CA PRO A 81 -6.45 20.51 10.88
C PRO A 81 -6.98 19.19 11.47
N THR A 82 -7.68 19.23 12.62
CA THR A 82 -8.25 18.01 13.22
C THR A 82 -9.53 17.56 12.51
N GLN A 83 -10.16 18.43 11.73
CA GLN A 83 -11.34 18.16 10.90
C GLN A 83 -11.00 18.28 9.41
N LEU A 84 -9.73 18.12 9.02
CA LEU A 84 -9.28 18.17 7.63
C LEU A 84 -8.47 16.92 7.29
N THR A 85 -8.81 16.27 6.18
CA THR A 85 -8.10 15.09 5.65
C THR A 85 -7.95 15.19 4.12
N GLY A 86 -7.16 14.29 3.54
CA GLY A 86 -7.03 14.17 2.09
C GLY A 86 -7.21 12.73 1.62
N SER A 87 -7.89 12.53 0.49
CA SER A 87 -7.96 11.24 -0.17
C SER A 87 -7.63 11.33 -1.65
N HIS A 88 -6.93 10.32 -2.16
CA HIS A 88 -6.69 10.17 -3.58
C HIS A 88 -7.97 9.74 -4.30
N ASN A 89 -8.10 10.11 -5.58
CA ASN A 89 -9.07 9.46 -6.46
C ASN A 89 -8.76 7.97 -6.67
N PHE A 90 -9.78 7.24 -7.11
CA PHE A 90 -9.61 5.96 -7.81
C PHE A 90 -9.88 6.15 -9.31
N TYR A 91 -9.36 5.23 -10.13
CA TYR A 91 -9.35 5.37 -11.59
C TYR A 91 -9.96 4.11 -12.26
N PRO A 92 -11.23 4.18 -12.69
CA PRO A 92 -11.93 3.03 -13.27
C PRO A 92 -11.40 2.56 -14.61
N GLN A 93 -10.78 3.44 -15.41
CA GLN A 93 -10.23 3.06 -16.71
C GLN A 93 -8.77 2.61 -16.55
N ALA A 94 -8.40 1.48 -17.17
CA ALA A 94 -7.01 1.03 -17.20
C ALA A 94 -6.06 2.10 -17.76
N PHE A 95 -4.82 2.13 -17.24
CA PHE A 95 -3.77 3.08 -17.63
C PHE A 95 -4.05 4.56 -17.33
N THR A 96 -5.07 4.85 -16.50
CA THR A 96 -5.39 6.23 -16.06
C THR A 96 -5.11 6.47 -14.58
N GLY A 97 -4.71 5.44 -13.83
CA GLY A 97 -4.25 5.58 -12.45
C GLY A 97 -3.03 6.50 -12.34
N LEU A 98 -2.84 7.11 -11.17
CA LEU A 98 -1.68 7.98 -10.96
C LEU A 98 -0.37 7.19 -11.12
N SER A 99 0.65 7.85 -11.67
CA SER A 99 2.01 7.35 -11.54
C SER A 99 2.43 7.37 -10.07
N PHE A 100 3.23 6.40 -9.66
CA PHE A 100 3.57 6.24 -8.24
C PHE A 100 4.37 7.42 -7.68
N ASP A 101 5.32 7.97 -8.46
CA ASP A 101 6.09 9.15 -8.03
C ASP A 101 5.20 10.38 -7.82
N TYR A 102 4.24 10.60 -8.72
CA TYR A 102 3.28 11.69 -8.59
C TYR A 102 2.39 11.50 -7.36
N PHE A 103 1.84 10.28 -7.19
CA PHE A 103 1.07 9.90 -6.01
C PHE A 103 1.81 10.18 -4.70
N LEU A 104 3.09 9.78 -4.59
CA LEU A 104 3.89 10.05 -3.40
C LEU A 104 4.14 11.54 -3.20
N LYS A 105 4.41 12.28 -4.27
CA LYS A 105 4.64 13.72 -4.21
C LYS A 105 3.41 14.44 -3.65
N THR A 106 2.23 14.13 -4.15
CA THR A 106 0.99 14.77 -3.72
C THR A 106 0.61 14.39 -2.29
N ALA A 107 0.79 13.12 -1.90
CA ALA A 107 0.54 12.70 -0.53
C ALA A 107 1.46 13.38 0.48
N LYS A 108 2.74 13.57 0.13
CA LYS A 108 3.70 14.30 0.98
C LYS A 108 3.28 15.74 1.28
N GLN A 109 2.57 16.42 0.37
CA GLN A 109 2.09 17.80 0.61
C GLN A 109 1.11 17.83 1.80
N TYR A 110 0.19 16.88 1.86
CA TYR A 110 -0.77 16.77 2.95
C TYR A 110 -0.10 16.28 4.25
N LYS A 111 0.82 15.32 4.15
CA LYS A 111 1.60 14.84 5.31
C LYS A 111 2.50 15.92 5.90
N ALA A 112 2.98 16.88 5.13
CA ALA A 112 3.76 18.01 5.63
C ALA A 112 2.97 18.88 6.64
N TYR A 113 1.64 18.88 6.54
CA TYR A 113 0.73 19.53 7.49
C TYR A 113 0.19 18.57 8.57
N ASN A 114 0.74 17.36 8.67
CA ASN A 114 0.30 16.29 9.59
C ASN A 114 -1.16 15.84 9.38
N LEU A 115 -1.70 16.01 8.17
CA LEU A 115 -3.05 15.56 7.85
C LEU A 115 -3.10 14.06 7.61
N LYS A 116 -4.24 13.44 7.92
CA LYS A 116 -4.51 12.06 7.53
C LYS A 116 -4.75 11.97 6.04
N THR A 117 -4.28 10.88 5.46
CA THR A 117 -4.30 10.62 4.02
C THR A 117 -4.89 9.26 3.71
N ALA A 118 -5.67 9.17 2.64
CA ALA A 118 -6.29 7.93 2.20
C ALA A 118 -6.02 7.63 0.72
N ALA A 119 -6.01 6.35 0.38
CA ALA A 119 -5.96 5.88 -1.01
C ALA A 119 -6.81 4.63 -1.22
N PHE A 120 -7.13 4.37 -2.49
CA PHE A 120 -7.99 3.28 -2.89
C PHE A 120 -7.19 2.06 -3.37
N ILE A 121 -7.63 0.90 -2.90
CA ILE A 121 -7.21 -0.43 -3.36
C ILE A 121 -8.43 -1.14 -3.94
N ASP A 122 -8.20 -2.16 -4.76
CA ASP A 122 -9.31 -2.92 -5.32
C ASP A 122 -9.01 -4.39 -5.60
N SER A 123 -10.04 -5.22 -5.57
CA SER A 123 -9.98 -6.65 -5.93
C SER A 123 -10.23 -6.84 -7.43
N PRO A 124 -9.61 -7.83 -8.08
CA PRO A 124 -10.05 -8.26 -9.40
C PRO A 124 -11.51 -8.75 -9.43
N ASP A 125 -12.06 -9.18 -8.28
CA ASP A 125 -13.44 -9.63 -8.16
C ASP A 125 -14.44 -8.49 -7.92
N GLY A 126 -13.97 -7.24 -7.91
CA GLY A 126 -14.79 -6.04 -7.78
C GLY A 126 -15.72 -5.80 -8.98
N LYS A 127 -17.04 -5.81 -8.77
CA LYS A 127 -18.04 -5.77 -9.86
C LYS A 127 -18.91 -4.51 -9.92
N ILE A 128 -19.01 -3.78 -8.83
CA ILE A 128 -19.88 -2.61 -8.68
C ILE A 128 -19.00 -1.42 -8.36
N GLY A 129 -19.01 -0.46 -9.28
CA GLY A 129 -18.45 0.87 -9.08
C GLY A 129 -19.51 1.94 -9.39
N PRO A 130 -19.14 3.22 -9.33
CA PRO A 130 -20.05 4.33 -9.65
C PRO A 130 -20.41 4.38 -11.13
N TRP A 131 -19.62 3.76 -12.01
CA TRP A 131 -19.78 3.81 -13.46
C TRP A 131 -19.83 2.40 -14.07
N PRO A 132 -20.40 2.23 -15.29
CA PRO A 132 -20.43 0.93 -15.97
C PRO A 132 -19.06 0.36 -16.33
N LEU A 133 -18.07 1.22 -16.60
CA LEU A 133 -16.69 0.83 -16.85
C LEU A 133 -15.94 0.72 -15.51
N SER A 134 -15.33 -0.44 -15.26
CA SER A 134 -14.53 -0.69 -14.05
C SER A 134 -13.45 -1.72 -14.33
N ASP A 135 -12.26 -1.27 -14.68
CA ASP A 135 -11.05 -2.07 -14.91
C ASP A 135 -10.23 -2.17 -13.61
N ARG A 136 -10.87 -2.44 -12.47
CA ARG A 136 -10.28 -2.41 -11.11
C ARG A 136 -9.86 -1.01 -10.65
N MET A 137 -10.63 -0.42 -9.73
CA MET A 137 -10.57 0.99 -9.35
C MET A 137 -9.48 1.27 -8.30
N VAL A 138 -8.24 1.45 -8.72
CA VAL A 138 -7.11 1.75 -7.82
C VAL A 138 -6.68 3.22 -7.90
N SER A 139 -5.94 3.71 -6.89
CA SER A 139 -5.39 5.07 -6.92
C SER A 139 -4.15 5.22 -7.80
N THR A 140 -3.27 4.22 -7.81
CA THR A 140 -2.05 4.23 -8.65
C THR A 140 -2.08 3.11 -9.68
N GLU A 141 -1.54 3.36 -10.87
CA GLU A 141 -1.62 2.39 -11.96
C GLU A 141 -0.86 1.09 -11.64
N ILE A 142 0.25 1.20 -10.89
CA ILE A 142 1.05 0.03 -10.49
C ILE A 142 0.26 -0.96 -9.61
N GLN A 143 -0.76 -0.50 -8.86
CA GLN A 143 -1.61 -1.36 -8.05
C GLN A 143 -2.50 -2.29 -8.90
N ARG A 144 -2.76 -1.95 -10.16
CA ARG A 144 -3.76 -2.65 -10.98
C ARG A 144 -3.37 -4.09 -11.28
N GLY A 145 -2.06 -4.37 -11.36
CA GLY A 145 -1.51 -5.72 -11.52
C GLY A 145 -1.24 -6.47 -10.21
N MET A 146 -1.29 -5.79 -9.07
CA MET A 146 -0.89 -6.36 -7.77
C MET A 146 -2.00 -7.20 -7.13
N SER A 147 -1.66 -8.19 -6.31
CA SER A 147 -2.61 -8.83 -5.40
C SER A 147 -3.13 -7.84 -4.33
N LEU A 148 -4.21 -8.16 -3.63
CA LEU A 148 -4.71 -7.31 -2.53
C LEU A 148 -3.64 -7.12 -1.44
N THR A 149 -2.93 -8.18 -1.08
CA THR A 149 -1.84 -8.10 -0.10
C THR A 149 -0.69 -7.22 -0.59
N ALA A 150 -0.31 -7.32 -1.87
CA ALA A 150 0.71 -6.47 -2.45
C ALA A 150 0.30 -4.99 -2.45
N GLN A 151 -0.96 -4.67 -2.77
CA GLN A 151 -1.47 -3.30 -2.69
C GLN A 151 -1.43 -2.73 -1.27
N VAL A 152 -1.86 -3.50 -0.28
CA VAL A 152 -1.77 -3.09 1.14
C VAL A 152 -0.31 -2.86 1.54
N SER A 153 0.58 -3.78 1.14
CA SER A 153 2.02 -3.69 1.43
C SER A 153 2.64 -2.43 0.79
N LEU A 154 2.30 -2.14 -0.48
CA LEU A 154 2.73 -0.93 -1.19
C LEU A 154 2.38 0.34 -0.40
N LEU A 155 1.10 0.48 -0.04
CA LEU A 155 0.59 1.68 0.61
C LEU A 155 1.17 1.85 2.03
N LYS A 156 1.37 0.76 2.78
CA LYS A 156 2.05 0.81 4.09
C LYS A 156 3.51 1.18 3.96
N MET A 157 4.23 0.53 3.05
CA MET A 157 5.68 0.72 2.89
C MET A 157 6.06 2.10 2.36
N CYS A 158 5.17 2.75 1.60
CA CYS A 158 5.42 4.11 1.12
C CYS A 158 5.40 5.16 2.25
N GLY A 159 4.71 4.86 3.36
CA GLY A 159 4.63 5.71 4.55
C GLY A 159 3.93 7.04 4.33
N GLN A 160 3.13 7.17 3.26
CA GLN A 160 2.40 8.40 2.92
C GLN A 160 0.88 8.26 3.02
N ILE A 161 0.35 7.07 3.33
CA ILE A 161 -1.09 6.77 3.38
C ILE A 161 -1.43 6.18 4.73
N ASP A 162 -2.47 6.71 5.37
CA ASP A 162 -2.96 6.27 6.68
C ASP A 162 -4.14 5.31 6.55
N ASP A 163 -5.10 5.64 5.68
CA ASP A 163 -6.33 4.87 5.48
C ASP A 163 -6.38 4.25 4.08
N MET A 164 -6.87 3.00 4.00
CA MET A 164 -7.02 2.26 2.74
C MET A 164 -8.48 1.92 2.52
N ILE A 165 -9.00 2.27 1.35
CA ILE A 165 -10.41 2.12 1.03
C ILE A 165 -10.55 1.12 -0.11
N LEU A 166 -11.39 0.10 0.08
CA LEU A 166 -11.81 -0.79 -1.01
C LEU A 166 -12.83 -0.03 -1.87
N SER A 167 -12.47 0.22 -3.13
CA SER A 167 -13.24 1.08 -4.03
C SER A 167 -14.46 0.39 -4.63
N SER A 168 -14.35 -0.90 -4.97
CA SER A 168 -15.47 -1.66 -5.53
C SER A 168 -16.32 -2.31 -4.45
N SER A 169 -17.54 -2.65 -4.83
CA SER A 169 -18.47 -3.50 -4.10
C SER A 169 -19.02 -4.56 -5.05
N LEU A 170 -19.75 -5.59 -4.65
CA LEU A 170 -19.66 -6.32 -3.39
C LEU A 170 -18.43 -7.23 -3.46
N LEU A 171 -17.57 -7.18 -2.45
CA LEU A 171 -16.38 -8.03 -2.37
C LEU A 171 -16.66 -9.30 -1.57
N SER A 172 -15.92 -10.36 -1.87
CA SER A 172 -16.01 -11.62 -1.13
C SER A 172 -15.48 -11.46 0.30
N GLU A 173 -16.00 -12.27 1.23
CA GLU A 173 -15.44 -12.32 2.60
C GLU A 173 -13.95 -12.68 2.59
N LYS A 174 -13.53 -13.53 1.64
CA LYS A 174 -12.13 -13.88 1.41
C LYS A 174 -11.29 -12.62 1.13
N ASP A 175 -11.71 -11.77 0.20
CA ASP A 175 -10.97 -10.55 -0.17
C ASP A 175 -10.88 -9.57 1.02
N ILE A 176 -12.00 -9.37 1.71
CA ILE A 176 -12.05 -8.50 2.89
C ILE A 176 -11.10 -9.04 3.97
N LYS A 177 -11.10 -10.36 4.19
CA LYS A 177 -10.19 -11.02 5.13
C LYS A 177 -8.72 -10.88 4.70
N THR A 178 -8.39 -11.06 3.43
CA THR A 178 -7.05 -10.86 2.89
C THR A 178 -6.54 -9.44 3.16
N VAL A 179 -7.37 -8.43 2.90
CA VAL A 179 -7.02 -7.03 3.20
C VAL A 179 -6.84 -6.82 4.70
N ALA A 180 -7.76 -7.33 5.52
CA ALA A 180 -7.69 -7.17 6.97
C ALA A 180 -6.45 -7.84 7.59
N ASP A 181 -6.09 -9.04 7.14
CA ASP A 181 -4.92 -9.76 7.62
C ASP A 181 -3.64 -9.02 7.18
N ALA A 182 -3.51 -8.65 5.91
CA ALA A 182 -2.38 -7.86 5.40
C ALA A 182 -2.25 -6.49 6.11
N TYR A 183 -3.37 -5.84 6.42
CA TYR A 183 -3.37 -4.55 7.11
C TYR A 183 -2.92 -4.68 8.57
N LYS A 184 -3.25 -5.78 9.25
CA LYS A 184 -2.84 -6.05 10.64
C LYS A 184 -1.35 -6.38 10.77
N GLU A 185 -0.70 -6.88 9.71
CA GLU A 185 0.72 -7.21 9.76
C GLU A 185 1.57 -6.00 10.14
N SER A 186 2.32 -6.06 11.24
CA SER A 186 3.09 -4.90 11.70
C SER A 186 4.33 -4.60 10.83
N LEU A 187 4.78 -5.59 10.06
CA LEU A 187 5.99 -5.53 9.24
C LEU A 187 5.63 -5.35 7.76
N PRO A 188 6.54 -4.77 6.95
CA PRO A 188 6.54 -4.93 5.51
C PRO A 188 6.40 -6.40 5.11
N THR A 189 5.47 -6.66 4.21
CA THR A 189 5.15 -8.00 3.74
C THR A 189 5.45 -8.12 2.26
N PHE A 190 6.18 -9.17 1.89
CA PHE A 190 6.49 -9.53 0.51
C PHE A 190 5.70 -10.77 0.12
N PRO A 191 4.62 -10.62 -0.67
CA PRO A 191 3.95 -11.76 -1.27
C PRO A 191 4.83 -12.40 -2.34
N VAL A 192 5.05 -13.71 -2.25
CA VAL A 192 5.98 -14.45 -3.12
C VAL A 192 5.39 -15.78 -3.58
N THR A 193 5.76 -16.18 -4.79
CA THR A 193 5.52 -17.54 -5.28
C THR A 193 6.64 -18.45 -4.79
N VAL A 194 6.28 -19.42 -3.94
CA VAL A 194 7.20 -20.37 -3.30
C VAL A 194 7.47 -21.53 -4.25
N GLN A 195 8.71 -22.03 -4.30
CA GLN A 195 9.05 -23.20 -5.11
C GLN A 195 8.40 -24.47 -4.52
N GLU A 196 7.80 -25.31 -5.35
CA GLU A 196 7.01 -26.47 -4.93
C GLU A 196 7.82 -27.45 -4.05
N GLU A 197 9.05 -27.75 -4.46
CA GLU A 197 9.91 -28.76 -3.84
C GLU A 197 10.85 -28.19 -2.76
N LEU A 198 10.41 -27.20 -1.99
CA LEU A 198 11.21 -26.70 -0.88
C LEU A 198 11.30 -27.70 0.28
N SER A 199 12.50 -27.86 0.82
CA SER A 199 12.68 -28.58 2.07
C SER A 199 11.95 -27.87 3.22
N ALA A 200 11.53 -28.63 4.24
CA ALA A 200 10.87 -28.06 5.42
C ALA A 200 11.71 -26.95 6.08
N LEU A 201 13.04 -27.11 6.08
CA LEU A 201 13.96 -26.12 6.61
C LEU A 201 13.99 -24.83 5.76
N GLU A 202 13.99 -24.93 4.43
CA GLU A 202 13.98 -23.73 3.59
C GLU A 202 12.63 -23.01 3.67
N LYS A 203 11.51 -23.74 3.81
CA LYS A 203 10.18 -23.15 4.10
C LYS A 203 10.19 -22.42 5.44
N GLU A 204 10.73 -23.04 6.49
CA GLU A 204 10.90 -22.41 7.81
C GLU A 204 11.73 -21.12 7.70
N ILE A 205 12.90 -21.18 7.04
CA ILE A 205 13.77 -20.01 6.84
C ILE A 205 13.02 -18.90 6.10
N LEU A 206 12.23 -19.22 5.08
CA LEU A 206 11.55 -18.25 4.23
C LEU A 206 10.30 -17.62 4.90
N LEU A 207 9.41 -18.44 5.46
CA LEU A 207 8.05 -18.04 5.83
C LEU A 207 7.85 -17.89 7.34
N GLU A 208 8.67 -18.55 8.15
CA GLU A 208 8.50 -18.58 9.63
C GLU A 208 9.51 -17.67 10.35
N ASN A 209 10.21 -16.82 9.61
CA ASN A 209 11.22 -15.92 10.17
C ASN A 209 10.92 -14.46 9.86
N GLN A 210 11.14 -13.60 10.86
CA GLN A 210 11.33 -12.18 10.63
C GLN A 210 12.71 -11.93 10.04
N HIS A 211 12.75 -11.31 8.88
CA HIS A 211 13.99 -10.91 8.23
C HIS A 211 14.37 -9.48 8.57
N LEU A 212 15.63 -9.14 8.32
CA LEU A 212 16.17 -7.80 8.52
C LEU A 212 17.03 -7.44 7.33
N TYR A 213 16.71 -6.31 6.66
CA TYR A 213 17.60 -5.78 5.64
C TYR A 213 18.86 -5.25 6.33
N ARG A 214 19.96 -6.01 6.21
CA ARG A 214 21.27 -5.61 6.73
C ARG A 214 21.70 -4.24 6.19
N GLY A 215 22.21 -3.38 7.07
CA GLY A 215 22.57 -1.99 6.72
C GLY A 215 23.76 -1.75 5.81
N TYR A 216 24.45 -2.79 5.33
CA TYR A 216 25.48 -2.64 4.30
C TYR A 216 24.86 -2.90 2.94
N LYS A 217 24.48 -1.82 2.27
CA LYS A 217 23.79 -1.87 0.97
C LYS A 217 24.66 -2.55 -0.08
N SER A 218 24.05 -3.45 -0.84
CA SER A 218 24.59 -4.00 -2.09
C SER A 218 23.64 -3.64 -3.21
N ASP A 219 24.17 -3.23 -4.36
CA ASP A 219 23.34 -2.96 -5.54
C ASP A 219 22.79 -4.25 -6.18
N TYR A 220 23.29 -5.43 -5.75
CA TYR A 220 22.90 -6.73 -6.30
C TYR A 220 21.85 -7.46 -5.48
N MET A 221 21.71 -7.16 -4.18
CA MET A 221 20.85 -7.95 -3.30
C MET A 221 20.54 -7.28 -1.96
N ILE A 222 19.34 -7.56 -1.47
CA ILE A 222 18.96 -7.40 -0.06
C ILE A 222 19.44 -8.63 0.69
N ARG A 223 20.02 -8.46 1.88
CA ARG A 223 20.62 -9.55 2.65
C ARG A 223 20.02 -9.64 4.05
N SER A 224 19.45 -10.80 4.37
CA SER A 224 18.98 -11.18 5.70
C SER A 224 20.01 -12.13 6.34
N SER A 225 21.01 -11.55 7.00
CA SER A 225 22.17 -12.32 7.48
C SER A 225 21.93 -13.12 8.77
N GLN A 226 20.83 -12.91 9.49
CA GLN A 226 20.60 -13.58 10.78
C GLN A 226 20.27 -15.06 10.60
N SER A 227 19.56 -15.43 9.53
CA SER A 227 19.18 -16.82 9.25
C SER A 227 20.41 -17.74 9.18
N ARG A 228 21.51 -17.28 8.57
CA ARG A 228 22.76 -18.07 8.49
C ARG A 228 23.39 -18.37 9.84
N VAL A 229 23.12 -17.56 10.86
CA VAL A 229 23.61 -17.77 12.23
C VAL A 229 22.71 -18.79 12.93
N THR A 230 21.39 -18.62 12.83
CA THR A 230 20.38 -19.51 13.41
C THR A 230 20.49 -20.93 12.85
N TYR A 231 20.70 -21.06 11.53
CA TYR A 231 20.63 -22.33 10.82
C TYR A 231 22.01 -22.90 10.42
N LYS A 232 23.11 -22.38 10.99
CA LYS A 232 24.48 -22.74 10.61
C LYS A 232 24.79 -24.24 10.67
N ASP A 233 24.18 -24.95 11.62
CA ASP A 233 24.45 -26.37 11.89
C ASP A 233 23.47 -27.30 11.14
N ARG A 234 22.52 -26.75 10.40
CA ARG A 234 21.55 -27.51 9.60
C ARG A 234 22.07 -27.73 8.18
N SER A 235 21.70 -28.85 7.57
CA SER A 235 22.07 -29.14 6.17
C SER A 235 21.07 -28.48 5.22
N ILE A 236 21.58 -27.84 4.18
CA ILE A 236 20.80 -27.26 3.09
C ILE A 236 21.43 -27.75 1.79
N GLU A 237 20.93 -28.86 1.26
CA GLU A 237 21.51 -29.44 0.04
C GLU A 237 21.32 -28.52 -1.17
N PRO A 238 22.26 -28.50 -2.13
CA PRO A 238 22.07 -27.75 -3.36
C PRO A 238 20.80 -28.18 -4.11
N PHE A 239 19.92 -27.23 -4.38
CA PHE A 239 18.64 -27.41 -5.05
C PHE A 239 18.31 -26.16 -5.87
N ASN A 240 17.70 -26.32 -7.05
CA ASN A 240 17.28 -25.20 -7.92
C ASN A 240 18.33 -24.07 -8.06
N THR A 241 19.55 -24.43 -8.45
CA THR A 241 20.69 -23.51 -8.53
C THR A 241 20.79 -22.78 -9.88
N ILE A 242 19.63 -22.40 -10.42
CA ILE A 242 19.49 -21.70 -11.70
C ILE A 242 20.09 -20.28 -11.66
N PRO A 243 20.35 -19.64 -12.82
CA PRO A 243 20.72 -18.24 -12.88
C PRO A 243 19.75 -17.36 -12.11
N ILE A 244 20.28 -16.42 -11.32
CA ILE A 244 19.49 -15.59 -10.41
C ILE A 244 18.99 -14.38 -11.17
N LYS A 245 17.69 -14.14 -11.09
CA LYS A 245 16.99 -12.99 -11.67
C LYS A 245 16.53 -12.03 -10.59
N ARG A 246 16.35 -10.76 -10.95
CA ARG A 246 15.74 -9.77 -10.05
C ARG A 246 14.41 -10.28 -9.48
N GLY A 247 14.17 -10.03 -8.19
CA GLY A 247 13.00 -10.51 -7.46
C GLY A 247 13.11 -11.96 -6.95
N MET A 248 14.10 -12.75 -7.40
CA MET A 248 14.31 -14.09 -6.83
C MET A 248 14.79 -14.01 -5.38
N ILE A 249 14.22 -14.87 -4.54
CA ILE A 249 14.63 -15.08 -3.16
C ILE A 249 15.51 -16.33 -3.14
N THR A 250 16.67 -16.22 -2.51
CA THR A 250 17.67 -17.28 -2.48
C THR A 250 18.15 -17.58 -1.07
N ILE A 251 18.49 -18.83 -0.80
CA ILE A 251 19.14 -19.26 0.45
C ILE A 251 20.50 -19.87 0.11
N GLY A 252 21.54 -19.48 0.84
CA GLY A 252 22.86 -20.10 0.70
C GLY A 252 22.83 -21.59 1.10
N ASN A 253 23.23 -22.49 0.21
CA ASN A 253 23.26 -23.93 0.47
C ASN A 253 24.59 -24.41 1.08
N ASN A 254 24.78 -25.72 1.20
CA ASN A 254 25.99 -26.33 1.77
C ASN A 254 27.30 -25.90 1.09
N ASN A 255 27.25 -25.52 -0.18
CA ASN A 255 28.41 -25.05 -0.93
C ASN A 255 28.73 -23.55 -0.68
N ALA A 256 27.90 -22.84 0.10
CA ALA A 256 28.04 -21.41 0.34
C ALA A 256 29.03 -21.03 1.46
N GLY A 257 29.70 -22.00 2.09
CA GLY A 257 30.68 -21.76 3.15
C GLY A 257 30.09 -20.92 4.30
N GLN A 258 30.73 -19.82 4.67
CA GLN A 258 30.23 -18.92 5.73
C GLN A 258 28.88 -18.24 5.43
N TYR A 259 28.34 -18.39 4.22
CA TYR A 259 27.04 -17.84 3.81
C TYR A 259 25.93 -18.89 3.79
N LYS A 260 26.19 -20.15 4.19
CA LYS A 260 25.16 -21.20 4.29
C LYS A 260 24.03 -20.75 5.23
N GLY A 261 22.80 -20.82 4.74
CA GLY A 261 21.59 -20.39 5.42
C GLY A 261 21.27 -18.90 5.29
N GLU A 262 22.11 -18.08 4.64
CA GLU A 262 21.80 -16.66 4.43
C GLU A 262 20.68 -16.51 3.40
N LEU A 263 19.59 -15.84 3.79
CA LEU A 263 18.52 -15.48 2.87
C LEU A 263 18.84 -14.14 2.19
N GLN A 264 18.59 -14.07 0.88
CA GLN A 264 18.82 -12.89 0.06
C GLN A 264 17.68 -12.67 -0.93
N ILE A 265 17.40 -11.42 -1.29
CA ILE A 265 16.52 -11.06 -2.41
C ILE A 265 17.38 -10.42 -3.49
N ALA A 266 17.29 -10.90 -4.72
CA ALA A 266 18.07 -10.37 -5.83
C ALA A 266 17.51 -9.04 -6.33
N LEU A 267 18.39 -8.03 -6.43
CA LEU A 267 18.09 -6.73 -7.04
C LEU A 267 18.57 -6.63 -8.49
N GLN A 268 19.49 -7.51 -8.90
CA GLN A 268 20.01 -7.58 -10.26
C GLN A 268 20.19 -9.04 -10.68
N ASP A 269 20.10 -9.26 -11.99
CA ASP A 269 20.42 -10.52 -12.63
C ASP A 269 21.91 -10.88 -12.42
N ARG A 270 22.20 -12.14 -12.13
CA ARG A 270 23.57 -12.66 -11.99
C ARG A 270 23.65 -14.16 -12.22
N PRO A 271 24.82 -14.68 -12.65
CA PRO A 271 25.03 -16.12 -12.69
C PRO A 271 24.96 -16.72 -11.29
N ASN A 272 24.52 -17.97 -11.20
CA ASN A 272 24.59 -18.77 -9.98
C ASN A 272 25.67 -19.83 -10.16
N ASN A 273 26.57 -19.94 -9.19
CA ASN A 273 27.69 -20.88 -9.23
C ASN A 273 27.39 -22.17 -8.42
N GLY A 274 26.12 -22.50 -8.22
CA GLY A 274 25.70 -23.69 -7.48
C GLY A 274 25.63 -23.51 -5.96
N ARG A 275 25.86 -22.29 -5.43
CA ARG A 275 25.95 -22.02 -3.99
C ARG A 275 24.66 -21.47 -3.37
N GLN A 276 23.68 -21.11 -4.20
CA GLN A 276 22.43 -20.53 -3.73
C GLN A 276 21.27 -21.31 -4.31
N ASN A 277 20.35 -21.73 -3.45
CA ASN A 277 19.09 -22.31 -3.89
C ASN A 277 18.12 -21.16 -4.15
N VAL A 278 17.46 -21.15 -5.30
CA VAL A 278 16.33 -20.24 -5.56
C VAL A 278 15.09 -20.86 -4.93
N VAL A 279 14.50 -20.17 -3.95
CA VAL A 279 13.45 -20.73 -3.07
C VAL A 279 12.08 -20.09 -3.28
N ALA A 280 12.05 -18.86 -3.77
CA ALA A 280 10.81 -18.17 -4.11
C ALA A 280 11.07 -17.04 -5.12
N GLN A 281 10.00 -16.48 -5.67
CA GLN A 281 10.03 -15.37 -6.60
C GLN A 281 9.03 -14.29 -6.17
N LEU A 282 9.49 -13.04 -6.12
CA LEU A 282 8.61 -11.88 -6.06
C LEU A 282 8.06 -11.59 -7.45
N SER A 283 6.74 -11.45 -7.59
CA SER A 283 6.13 -11.15 -8.89
C SER A 283 6.64 -9.82 -9.45
N PRO A 284 6.85 -9.67 -10.78
CA PRO A 284 7.35 -8.43 -11.38
C PRO A 284 6.48 -7.20 -11.08
N GLU A 285 5.18 -7.37 -10.89
CA GLU A 285 4.26 -6.29 -10.52
C GLU A 285 4.57 -5.72 -9.14
N ASN A 286 5.23 -6.49 -8.28
CA ASN A 286 5.59 -6.12 -6.91
C ASN A 286 7.01 -5.56 -6.78
N ASP A 287 7.72 -5.35 -7.89
CA ASP A 287 9.14 -4.94 -7.90
C ASP A 287 9.42 -3.68 -7.08
N ILE A 288 8.49 -2.72 -7.12
CA ILE A 288 8.55 -1.47 -6.35
C ILE A 288 8.70 -1.68 -4.84
N LEU A 289 8.21 -2.80 -4.29
CA LEU A 289 8.34 -3.11 -2.86
C LEU A 289 9.82 -3.26 -2.47
N LEU A 290 10.67 -3.73 -3.38
CA LEU A 290 12.12 -3.82 -3.16
C LEU A 290 12.77 -2.44 -3.01
N GLU A 291 12.24 -1.44 -3.72
CA GLU A 291 12.73 -0.06 -3.67
C GLU A 291 12.26 0.68 -2.43
N LEU A 292 11.07 0.34 -1.94
CA LEU A 292 10.49 0.95 -0.74
C LEU A 292 11.11 0.41 0.56
N LEU A 293 11.69 -0.80 0.55
CA LEU A 293 12.32 -1.37 1.74
C LEU A 293 13.60 -0.64 2.10
N LYS A 294 13.64 -0.10 3.33
CA LYS A 294 14.79 0.66 3.82
C LYS A 294 15.82 -0.25 4.50
N LEU A 295 17.07 0.21 4.51
CA LEU A 295 18.12 -0.41 5.31
C LEU A 295 17.69 -0.46 6.78
N TRP A 296 18.05 -1.55 7.46
CA TRP A 296 17.69 -1.84 8.86
C TRP A 296 16.20 -2.06 9.11
N GLN A 297 15.37 -2.14 8.07
CA GLN A 297 13.97 -2.47 8.22
C GLN A 297 13.78 -3.99 8.27
N SER A 298 12.96 -4.45 9.20
CA SER A 298 12.50 -5.84 9.22
C SER A 298 11.35 -6.04 8.24
N PHE A 299 11.21 -7.27 7.75
CA PHE A 299 10.18 -7.67 6.79
C PHE A 299 9.90 -9.17 6.91
N ILE A 300 8.78 -9.60 6.33
CA ILE A 300 8.37 -11.01 6.25
C ILE A 300 7.96 -11.35 4.82
N PHE A 301 7.92 -12.64 4.53
CA PHE A 301 7.34 -13.17 3.30
C PHE A 301 6.00 -13.85 3.61
N ILE A 302 5.09 -13.83 2.64
CA ILE A 302 3.91 -14.69 2.64
C ILE A 302 3.81 -15.39 1.29
N GLU A 303 3.26 -16.60 1.31
CA GLU A 303 2.94 -17.33 0.09
C GLU A 303 1.66 -16.78 -0.55
N GLU A 304 1.69 -16.56 -1.87
CA GLU A 304 0.50 -16.21 -2.68
C GLU A 304 -0.28 -17.43 -3.16
#